data_AF-A0A482Y0T3-F1
#
_entry.id   AF-A0A482Y0T3-F1
#
_cell.length_a   1.000
_cell.length_b   1.000
_cell.length_c   1.000
_cell.angle_alpha   90.00
_cell.angle_beta   90.00
_cell.angle_gamma   90.00
#
_symmetry.space_group_name_H-M   'P 1'
#
loop_
_entity.id
_entity.type
_entity.pdbx_description
1 polymer ?
#
loop_
_entity_poly.entity_id
_entity_poly.type
_entity_poly.pdbx_seq_one_letter_code
_entity_poly.pdbx_strand_id
1 'polypeptide(L)'
;MNTIINLLTTPMQGTRVDVFEQIFLVFLGLGTLVGIVVVAYTLYNAYKYRDTGEADEGEDLPSVGELPTGGKGGKKLFLSFGISAVIVISLVIWTYGMLLYVEDPGDGGNSAQEDALNVEVTGDSFAWFFEYENGIKSTSTLRVPAGERVWVNATSGDVWHAFGIPDQRVKADAIPGEYDETWFQADESEAGQQQEIKCFELCGEYHTSMKGTLQIMDADEFDQWMDKQLTMAFTIEDQNGSRVTEGYELTLESQESNFEGSYTADEFDNGTIEVSDIEQAGEYNVTIEPTDGQFEPVEDQFDMTGQVDETYTLEMNTTERTANESETNDGGSA
;
A
#
# COMPACT_ATOMS: atom_id res chain seq x y z
N MET A 1 8.95 -35.03 -11.80
CA MET A 1 10.24 -35.10 -11.06
C MET A 1 11.11 -33.88 -11.35
N ASN A 2 11.24 -33.44 -12.62
CA ASN A 2 11.98 -32.22 -12.97
C ASN A 2 11.34 -30.92 -12.43
N THR A 3 10.01 -30.83 -12.32
CA THR A 3 9.33 -29.63 -11.80
C THR A 3 9.61 -29.37 -10.32
N ILE A 4 9.63 -30.42 -9.49
CA ILE A 4 9.85 -30.30 -8.03
C ILE A 4 11.33 -30.02 -7.72
N ILE A 5 12.26 -30.61 -8.48
CA ILE A 5 13.70 -30.35 -8.30
C ILE A 5 14.03 -28.92 -8.75
N ASN A 6 13.47 -28.47 -9.87
CA ASN A 6 13.65 -27.07 -10.29
C ASN A 6 13.08 -26.10 -9.24
N LEU A 7 11.91 -26.40 -8.65
CA LEU A 7 11.33 -25.64 -7.53
C LEU A 7 12.20 -25.61 -6.26
N LEU A 8 13.29 -26.38 -6.15
CA LEU A 8 14.20 -26.35 -5.00
C LEU A 8 15.53 -25.66 -5.34
N THR A 9 15.76 -25.29 -6.60
CA THR A 9 17.07 -24.81 -7.10
C THR A 9 17.00 -23.54 -7.94
N THR A 10 15.82 -23.02 -8.26
CA THR A 10 15.68 -21.72 -8.96
C THR A 10 16.24 -20.60 -8.07
N PRO A 11 17.04 -19.66 -8.60
CA PRO A 11 17.52 -18.52 -7.83
C PRO A 11 16.34 -17.73 -7.24
N MET A 12 16.55 -17.20 -6.03
CA MET A 12 15.61 -16.36 -5.25
C MET A 12 15.44 -15.00 -5.93
N GLN A 13 14.83 -14.97 -7.10
CA GLN A 13 14.51 -13.74 -7.84
C GLN A 13 13.08 -13.89 -8.32
N GLY A 14 12.18 -13.23 -7.61
CA GLY A 14 10.73 -13.30 -7.83
C GLY A 14 10.00 -12.42 -6.83
N THR A 15 8.72 -12.19 -7.07
CA THR A 15 7.87 -11.40 -6.19
C THR A 15 7.63 -12.16 -4.87
N ARG A 16 7.07 -11.49 -3.85
CA ARG A 16 6.63 -12.18 -2.63
C ARG A 16 5.58 -13.27 -2.93
N VAL A 17 4.78 -13.07 -3.97
CA VAL A 17 3.77 -14.03 -4.42
C VAL A 17 4.44 -15.33 -4.86
N ASP A 18 5.48 -15.25 -5.68
CA ASP A 18 6.25 -16.41 -6.17
C ASP A 18 6.82 -17.24 -5.02
N VAL A 19 7.46 -16.56 -4.07
CA VAL A 19 8.06 -17.18 -2.88
C VAL A 19 7.00 -17.90 -2.06
N PHE A 20 5.87 -17.23 -1.81
CA PHE A 20 4.79 -17.82 -1.04
C PHE A 20 4.19 -19.03 -1.74
N GLU A 21 3.93 -18.95 -3.04
CA GLU A 21 3.35 -20.05 -3.82
C GLU A 21 4.29 -21.27 -3.84
N GLN A 22 5.60 -21.04 -3.99
CA GLN A 22 6.61 -22.08 -3.94
C GLN A 22 6.61 -22.83 -2.59
N ILE A 23 6.62 -22.09 -1.47
CA ILE A 23 6.53 -22.67 -0.13
C ILE A 23 5.22 -23.44 0.01
N PHE A 24 4.10 -22.80 -0.34
CA PHE A 24 2.78 -23.39 -0.21
C PHE A 24 2.67 -24.72 -0.96
N LEU A 25 3.10 -24.78 -2.23
CA LEU A 25 3.03 -25.99 -3.04
C LEU A 25 3.92 -27.11 -2.52
N VAL A 26 5.12 -26.80 -2.02
CA VAL A 26 6.02 -27.79 -1.41
C VAL A 26 5.39 -28.40 -0.16
N PHE A 27 4.90 -27.56 0.76
CA PHE A 27 4.27 -28.02 2.00
C PHE A 27 2.96 -28.75 1.73
N LEU A 28 2.13 -28.23 0.82
CA LEU A 28 0.88 -28.88 0.43
C LEU A 28 1.15 -30.25 -0.20
N GLY A 29 2.10 -30.34 -1.13
CA GLY A 29 2.44 -31.59 -1.81
C GLY A 29 2.98 -32.65 -0.85
N LEU A 30 3.97 -32.28 -0.01
CA LEU A 30 4.57 -33.19 0.96
C LEU A 30 3.59 -33.57 2.06
N GLY A 31 2.84 -32.60 2.60
CA GLY A 31 1.80 -32.82 3.60
C GLY A 31 0.68 -33.73 3.09
N THR A 32 0.22 -33.52 1.86
CA THR A 32 -0.79 -34.38 1.22
C THR A 32 -0.26 -35.80 1.04
N LEU A 33 0.98 -35.97 0.58
CA LEU A 33 1.60 -37.29 0.42
C LEU A 33 1.70 -38.03 1.76
N VAL A 34 2.18 -37.38 2.81
CA VAL A 34 2.25 -37.97 4.15
C VAL A 34 0.85 -38.28 4.67
N GLY A 35 -0.10 -37.38 4.48
CA GLY A 35 -1.51 -37.56 4.84
C GLY A 35 -2.12 -38.79 4.18
N ILE A 36 -1.92 -38.97 2.87
CA ILE A 36 -2.38 -40.16 2.13
C ILE A 36 -1.78 -41.43 2.73
N VAL A 37 -0.48 -41.45 3.01
CA VAL A 37 0.19 -42.63 3.58
C VAL A 37 -0.39 -42.98 4.95
N VAL A 38 -0.53 -41.99 5.84
CA VAL A 38 -1.05 -42.19 7.20
C VAL A 38 -2.50 -42.64 7.17
N VAL A 39 -3.35 -41.98 6.38
CA VAL A 39 -4.77 -42.32 6.26
C VAL A 39 -4.94 -43.69 5.63
N ALA A 40 -4.25 -43.99 4.52
CA ALA A 40 -4.32 -45.30 3.87
C ALA A 40 -3.83 -46.43 4.78
N TYR A 41 -2.73 -46.23 5.52
CA TYR A 41 -2.22 -47.22 6.47
C TYR A 41 -3.20 -47.43 7.64
N THR A 42 -3.80 -46.36 8.15
CA THR A 42 -4.83 -46.41 9.19
C THR A 42 -6.06 -47.17 8.71
N LEU A 43 -6.57 -46.85 7.52
CA LEU A 43 -7.70 -47.56 6.90
C LEU A 43 -7.39 -49.03 6.61
N TYR A 44 -6.18 -49.33 6.13
CA TYR A 44 -5.72 -50.69 5.91
C TYR A 44 -5.72 -51.49 7.22
N ASN A 45 -5.17 -50.94 8.31
CA ASN A 45 -5.17 -51.61 9.61
C ASN A 45 -6.59 -51.77 10.15
N ALA A 46 -7.42 -50.74 10.04
CA ALA A 46 -8.82 -50.79 10.45
C ALA A 46 -9.62 -51.85 9.68
N TYR A 47 -9.32 -52.07 8.39
CA TYR A 47 -9.95 -53.10 7.58
C TYR A 47 -9.38 -54.51 7.88
N LYS A 48 -8.05 -54.64 7.92
CA LYS A 48 -7.35 -55.91 8.08
C LYS A 48 -7.53 -56.52 9.47
N TYR A 49 -7.49 -55.67 10.51
CA TYR A 49 -7.64 -56.06 11.91
C TYR A 49 -9.05 -55.75 12.43
N ARG A 50 -10.03 -55.61 11.53
CA ARG A 50 -11.44 -55.51 11.90
C ARG A 50 -11.90 -56.82 12.52
N ASP A 51 -12.71 -56.73 13.57
CA ASP A 51 -13.39 -57.89 14.15
C ASP A 51 -14.33 -58.54 13.12
N THR A 52 -14.08 -59.82 12.82
CA THR A 52 -14.89 -60.65 11.91
C THR A 52 -15.82 -61.62 12.65
N GLY A 53 -15.85 -61.60 13.99
CA GLY A 53 -16.70 -62.46 14.82
C GLY A 53 -16.23 -63.91 14.95
N GLU A 54 -15.17 -64.30 14.26
CA GLU A 54 -14.47 -65.58 14.41
C GLU A 54 -13.12 -65.30 15.08
N ALA A 55 -13.05 -65.50 16.40
CA ALA A 55 -11.78 -65.41 17.13
C ALA A 55 -10.95 -66.65 16.84
N ASP A 56 -9.80 -66.48 16.19
CA ASP A 56 -8.86 -67.58 15.96
C ASP A 56 -8.30 -68.01 17.34
N GLU A 57 -8.56 -69.26 17.77
CA GLU A 57 -8.22 -69.77 19.12
C GLU A 57 -6.68 -69.85 19.37
N GLY A 58 -5.86 -69.42 18.41
CA GLY A 58 -4.39 -69.49 18.44
C GLY A 58 -3.64 -68.15 18.44
N GLU A 59 -4.29 -66.99 18.36
CA GLU A 59 -3.58 -65.71 18.52
C GLU A 59 -3.58 -65.28 20.00
N ASP A 60 -2.38 -64.98 20.53
CA ASP A 60 -2.15 -64.43 21.88
C ASP A 60 -2.83 -63.05 22.02
N LEU A 61 -4.15 -63.05 22.22
CA LEU A 61 -4.89 -61.88 22.59
C LEU A 61 -4.41 -61.43 23.97
N PRO A 62 -3.96 -60.17 24.15
CA PRO A 62 -3.50 -59.70 25.44
C PRO A 62 -4.62 -59.83 26.46
N SER A 63 -4.37 -60.57 27.55
CA SER A 63 -5.34 -60.67 28.63
C SER A 63 -5.22 -59.48 29.59
N VAL A 64 -6.31 -59.11 30.24
CA VAL A 64 -6.35 -57.97 31.17
C VAL A 64 -5.40 -58.23 32.34
N GLY A 65 -4.33 -57.44 32.44
CA GLY A 65 -3.31 -57.57 33.48
C GLY A 65 -1.98 -58.15 33.02
N GLU A 66 -1.88 -58.65 31.77
CA GLU A 66 -0.61 -59.05 31.17
C GLU A 66 0.10 -57.86 30.50
N LEU A 67 1.40 -57.73 30.77
CA LEU A 67 2.23 -56.74 30.08
C LEU A 67 2.56 -57.25 28.67
N PRO A 68 2.34 -56.44 27.61
CA PRO A 68 2.68 -56.84 26.26
C PRO A 68 4.16 -57.21 26.13
N THR A 69 4.48 -58.42 25.65
CA THR A 69 5.85 -58.94 25.55
C THR A 69 6.53 -58.65 24.19
N GLY A 70 5.84 -57.96 23.28
CA GLY A 70 6.25 -57.70 21.89
C GLY A 70 7.16 -56.49 21.67
N GLY A 71 8.30 -56.40 22.36
CA GLY A 71 9.19 -55.24 22.32
C GLY A 71 10.37 -55.30 21.34
N LYS A 72 10.26 -55.89 20.15
CA LYS A 72 11.39 -55.95 19.18
C LYS A 72 11.44 -54.77 18.18
N GLY A 73 10.60 -53.75 18.36
CA GLY A 73 10.35 -52.68 17.37
C GLY A 73 11.24 -51.44 17.44
N GLY A 74 12.12 -51.29 18.46
CA GLY A 74 12.85 -50.04 18.71
C GLY A 74 13.64 -49.51 17.50
N LYS A 75 14.29 -50.39 16.72
CA LYS A 75 15.03 -49.98 15.51
C LYS A 75 14.13 -49.34 14.45
N LYS A 76 12.89 -49.82 14.26
CA LYS A 76 11.94 -49.24 13.30
C LYS A 76 11.47 -47.86 13.76
N LEU A 77 11.24 -47.72 15.06
CA LEU A 77 10.86 -46.45 15.68
C LEU A 77 11.97 -45.40 15.57
N PHE A 78 13.22 -45.78 15.88
CA PHE A 78 14.37 -44.88 15.73
C PHE A 78 14.62 -44.49 14.27
N LEU A 79 14.44 -45.43 13.33
CA LEU A 79 14.59 -45.14 11.90
C LEU A 79 13.49 -44.17 11.41
N SER A 80 12.22 -44.41 11.77
CA SER A 80 11.14 -43.51 11.38
C SER A 80 11.32 -42.12 11.99
N PHE A 81 11.68 -42.06 13.28
CA PHE A 81 11.94 -40.79 13.95
C PHE A 81 13.12 -40.04 13.32
N GLY A 82 14.23 -40.73 13.02
CA GLY A 82 15.40 -40.14 12.39
C GLY A 82 15.10 -39.59 10.99
N ILE A 83 14.37 -40.33 10.16
CA ILE A 83 13.96 -39.88 8.82
C ILE A 83 13.04 -38.65 8.94
N SER A 84 12.03 -38.69 9.81
CA SER A 84 11.15 -37.55 10.03
C SER A 84 11.92 -36.32 10.53
N ALA A 85 12.86 -36.48 11.47
CA ALA A 85 13.68 -35.38 11.97
C ALA A 85 14.51 -34.74 10.85
N VAL A 86 15.15 -35.54 10.00
CA VAL A 86 15.94 -35.02 8.87
C VAL A 86 15.05 -34.24 7.89
N ILE A 87 13.85 -34.74 7.58
CA ILE A 87 12.91 -34.06 6.68
C ILE A 87 12.48 -32.72 7.29
N VAL A 88 12.05 -32.72 8.56
CA VAL A 88 11.58 -31.51 9.24
C VAL A 88 12.69 -30.47 9.36
N ILE A 89 13.90 -30.86 9.79
CA ILE A 89 15.04 -29.95 9.92
C ILE A 89 15.40 -29.34 8.55
N SER A 90 15.42 -30.15 7.49
CA SER A 90 15.69 -29.67 6.14
C SER A 90 14.66 -28.64 5.69
N LEU A 91 13.38 -28.90 5.94
CA LEU A 91 12.29 -27.97 5.61
C LEU A 91 12.38 -26.68 6.42
N VAL A 92 12.69 -26.75 7.72
CA VAL A 92 12.84 -25.56 8.58
C VAL A 92 13.98 -24.67 8.08
N ILE A 93 15.14 -25.25 7.76
CA ILE A 93 16.29 -24.49 7.24
C ILE A 93 15.92 -23.81 5.92
N TRP A 94 15.26 -24.54 5.02
CA TRP A 94 14.85 -24.02 3.73
C TRP A 94 13.81 -22.90 3.87
N THR A 95 12.75 -23.10 4.66
CA THR A 95 11.71 -22.08 4.91
C THR A 95 12.27 -20.84 5.58
N TYR A 96 13.19 -20.98 6.54
CA TYR A 96 13.84 -19.84 7.17
C TYR A 96 14.67 -19.03 6.15
N GLY A 97 15.37 -19.70 5.23
CA GLY A 97 16.08 -19.03 4.14
C GLY A 97 15.15 -18.21 3.24
N MET A 98 13.98 -18.74 2.89
CA MET A 98 12.98 -17.99 2.11
C MET A 98 12.39 -16.82 2.89
N LEU A 99 12.20 -16.97 4.21
CA LEU A 99 11.70 -15.89 5.07
C LEU A 99 12.68 -14.72 5.11
N LEU A 100 13.98 -14.99 5.20
CA LEU A 100 15.01 -13.93 5.17
C LEU A 100 14.95 -13.10 3.87
N TYR A 101 14.65 -13.71 2.72
CA TYR A 101 14.47 -13.00 1.46
C TYR A 101 13.21 -12.11 1.44
N VAL A 102 12.12 -12.57 2.07
CA VAL A 102 10.87 -11.79 2.16
C VAL A 102 11.05 -10.59 3.10
N GLU A 103 11.86 -10.74 4.14
CA GLU A 103 12.17 -9.69 5.10
C GLU A 103 13.14 -8.65 4.52
N ASP A 104 14.22 -9.09 3.84
CA ASP A 104 15.17 -8.20 3.14
C ASP A 104 15.40 -8.69 1.69
N PRO A 105 14.76 -8.04 0.70
CA PRO A 105 14.85 -8.45 -0.70
C PRO A 105 16.08 -7.89 -1.45
N GLY A 106 17.05 -7.29 -0.75
CA GLY A 106 18.30 -6.76 -1.30
C GLY A 106 19.56 -7.55 -0.90
N ASP A 107 20.69 -7.25 -1.55
CA ASP A 107 22.04 -7.80 -1.25
C ASP A 107 22.63 -7.26 0.08
N GLY A 108 21.78 -7.07 1.10
CA GLY A 108 22.12 -6.58 2.44
C GLY A 108 21.89 -5.09 2.62
N GLY A 109 20.68 -4.72 3.05
CA GLY A 109 20.36 -3.43 3.70
C GLY A 109 20.33 -2.17 2.82
N ASN A 110 19.28 -1.36 3.02
CA ASN A 110 18.98 -0.03 2.47
C ASN A 110 18.85 0.13 0.94
N SER A 111 19.67 -0.49 0.11
CA SER A 111 19.65 -0.20 -1.34
C SER A 111 18.32 -0.59 -2.02
N ALA A 112 17.69 -1.66 -1.53
CA ALA A 112 16.41 -2.14 -2.05
C ALA A 112 15.22 -1.25 -1.67
N GLN A 113 15.35 -0.41 -0.66
CA GLN A 113 14.34 0.55 -0.20
C GLN A 113 14.54 1.92 -0.87
N GLU A 114 15.80 2.33 -1.06
CA GLU A 114 16.16 3.58 -1.75
C GLU A 114 15.73 3.58 -3.23
N ASP A 115 15.73 2.41 -3.88
CA ASP A 115 15.29 2.25 -5.28
C ASP A 115 13.79 1.93 -5.42
N ALA A 116 13.02 1.90 -4.32
CA ALA A 116 11.61 1.53 -4.32
C ALA A 116 10.70 2.75 -4.17
N LEU A 117 9.47 2.64 -4.66
CA LEU A 117 8.41 3.61 -4.35
C LEU A 117 8.02 3.48 -2.88
N ASN A 118 8.42 4.43 -2.03
CA ASN A 118 8.01 4.43 -0.62
C ASN A 118 6.62 5.05 -0.46
N VAL A 119 5.78 4.36 0.33
CA VAL A 119 4.42 4.78 0.63
C VAL A 119 4.16 4.61 2.12
N GLU A 120 3.78 5.70 2.79
CA GLU A 120 3.24 5.63 4.13
C GLU A 120 1.77 5.22 4.08
N VAL A 121 1.41 4.26 4.94
CA VAL A 121 0.05 3.73 5.03
C VAL A 121 -0.46 3.95 6.44
N THR A 122 -1.49 4.79 6.58
CA THR A 122 -2.15 5.00 7.87
C THR A 122 -3.53 4.34 7.86
N GLY A 123 -3.74 3.41 8.78
CA GLY A 123 -5.08 2.96 9.14
C GLY A 123 -5.70 3.92 10.14
N ASP A 124 -6.86 4.49 9.83
CA ASP A 124 -7.61 5.31 10.79
C ASP A 124 -9.11 5.06 10.61
N SER A 125 -9.78 4.79 11.73
CA SER A 125 -11.18 4.47 11.84
C SER A 125 -11.54 3.23 11.02
N PHE A 126 -11.98 3.42 9.77
CA PHE A 126 -12.33 2.32 8.86
C PHE A 126 -11.90 2.61 7.42
N ALA A 127 -10.86 3.44 7.25
CA ALA A 127 -10.30 3.81 5.96
C ALA A 127 -8.77 3.68 5.96
N TRP A 128 -8.21 3.57 4.76
CA TRP A 128 -6.77 3.58 4.53
C TRP A 128 -6.38 4.92 3.91
N PHE A 129 -5.34 5.54 4.45
CA PHE A 129 -4.74 6.75 3.93
C PHE A 129 -3.34 6.42 3.44
N PHE A 130 -3.01 6.91 2.26
CA PHE A 130 -1.75 6.67 1.57
C PHE A 130 -1.07 7.99 1.35
N GLU A 131 0.23 8.05 1.63
CA GLU A 131 1.06 9.22 1.39
C GLU A 131 2.34 8.78 0.67
N TYR A 132 2.62 9.41 -0.47
CA TYR A 132 3.82 9.16 -1.27
C TYR A 132 4.96 10.08 -0.81
N GLU A 133 6.21 9.76 -1.17
CA GLU A 133 7.40 10.53 -0.74
C GLU A 133 7.33 12.02 -1.09
N ASN A 134 6.70 12.35 -2.21
CA ASN A 134 6.51 13.72 -2.67
C ASN A 134 5.30 14.42 -2.02
N GLY A 135 4.75 13.89 -0.93
CA GLY A 135 3.68 14.50 -0.14
C GLY A 135 2.26 14.32 -0.71
N ILE A 136 2.11 13.70 -1.89
CA ILE A 136 0.78 13.42 -2.44
C ILE A 136 0.06 12.44 -1.52
N LYS A 137 -1.23 12.71 -1.25
CA LYS A 137 -2.06 11.86 -0.40
C LYS A 137 -3.23 11.29 -1.19
N SER A 138 -3.60 10.06 -0.86
CA SER A 138 -4.74 9.38 -1.46
C SER A 138 -5.53 8.65 -0.38
N THR A 139 -6.86 8.70 -0.48
CA THR A 139 -7.76 8.02 0.46
C THR A 139 -8.35 6.78 -0.20
N SER A 140 -8.26 5.64 0.48
CA SER A 140 -8.82 4.34 0.10
C SER A 140 -8.36 3.77 -1.24
N THR A 141 -7.47 4.45 -1.98
CA THR A 141 -6.88 3.93 -3.22
C THR A 141 -5.36 4.13 -3.20
N LEU A 142 -4.62 3.04 -3.23
CA LEU A 142 -3.18 3.03 -3.44
C LEU A 142 -2.92 2.82 -4.93
N ARG A 143 -2.19 3.72 -5.58
CA ARG A 143 -1.75 3.58 -6.97
C ARG A 143 -0.28 3.23 -6.99
N VAL A 144 0.08 2.25 -7.80
CA VAL A 144 1.48 1.81 -7.91
C VAL A 144 1.81 1.44 -9.37
N PRO A 145 3.06 1.64 -9.81
CA PRO A 145 3.51 1.15 -11.10
C PRO A 145 3.72 -0.37 -11.08
N ALA A 146 3.29 -1.04 -12.15
CA ALA A 146 3.57 -2.46 -12.36
C ALA A 146 5.06 -2.69 -12.64
N GLY A 147 5.62 -3.80 -12.16
CA GLY A 147 7.03 -4.14 -12.36
C GLY A 147 7.99 -3.41 -11.42
N GLU A 148 7.51 -2.50 -10.58
CA GLU A 148 8.33 -1.75 -9.62
C GLU A 148 8.08 -2.18 -8.18
N ARG A 149 9.11 -2.05 -7.36
CA ARG A 149 9.03 -2.40 -5.94
C ARG A 149 8.37 -1.25 -5.19
N VAL A 150 7.40 -1.60 -4.36
CA VAL A 150 6.70 -0.68 -3.46
C VAL A 150 7.10 -1.02 -2.05
N TRP A 151 7.66 -0.05 -1.34
CA TRP A 151 7.95 -0.15 0.07
C TRP A 151 6.83 0.50 0.87
N VAL A 152 6.29 -0.23 1.83
CA VAL A 152 5.13 0.17 2.62
C VAL A 152 5.60 0.36 4.06
N ASN A 153 5.35 1.55 4.58
CA ASN A 153 5.56 1.89 5.97
C ASN A 153 4.19 2.08 6.65
N ALA A 154 3.73 1.08 7.40
CA ALA A 154 2.37 1.04 7.94
C ALA A 154 2.30 1.51 9.39
N THR A 155 1.36 2.40 9.69
CA THR A 155 1.04 2.86 11.05
C THR A 155 -0.46 3.06 11.22
N SER A 156 -0.88 3.50 12.41
CA SER A 156 -2.28 3.78 12.70
C SER A 156 -2.49 5.11 13.43
N GLY A 157 -3.59 5.78 13.10
CA GLY A 157 -4.03 7.01 13.77
C GLY A 157 -4.87 6.78 15.03
N ASP A 158 -5.44 5.58 15.22
CA ASP A 158 -6.46 5.35 16.26
C ASP A 158 -6.29 4.03 17.04
N VAL A 159 -6.46 2.88 16.40
CA VAL A 159 -6.46 1.53 16.99
C VAL A 159 -5.56 0.59 16.22
N TRP A 160 -5.38 -0.63 16.70
CA TRP A 160 -4.61 -1.62 15.97
C TRP A 160 -5.37 -2.07 14.71
N HIS A 161 -4.78 -1.84 13.54
CA HIS A 161 -5.19 -2.40 12.25
C HIS A 161 -4.14 -3.37 11.72
N ALA A 162 -4.45 -4.09 10.65
CA ALA A 162 -3.44 -4.83 9.90
C ALA A 162 -3.68 -4.65 8.41
N PHE A 163 -2.84 -3.83 7.78
CA PHE A 163 -2.87 -3.60 6.35
C PHE A 163 -2.54 -4.89 5.61
N GLY A 164 -3.28 -5.21 4.56
CA GLY A 164 -2.92 -6.35 3.72
C GLY A 164 -3.56 -6.33 2.34
N ILE A 165 -2.81 -6.86 1.38
CA ILE A 165 -3.23 -7.03 -0.01
C ILE A 165 -3.11 -8.54 -0.29
N PRO A 166 -4.24 -9.29 -0.28
CA PRO A 166 -4.22 -10.74 -0.36
C PRO A 166 -3.53 -11.28 -1.60
N ASP A 167 -3.77 -10.64 -2.75
CA ASP A 167 -3.22 -11.03 -4.05
C ASP A 167 -1.69 -10.89 -4.09
N GLN A 168 -1.16 -9.82 -3.47
CA GLN A 168 0.29 -9.55 -3.36
C GLN A 168 0.97 -10.27 -2.18
N ARG A 169 0.24 -11.08 -1.41
CA ARG A 169 0.74 -11.83 -0.22
C ARG A 169 1.45 -10.94 0.81
N VAL A 170 1.03 -9.69 0.90
CA VAL A 170 1.60 -8.70 1.82
C VAL A 170 0.66 -8.43 2.98
N LYS A 171 1.23 -8.32 4.18
CA LYS A 171 0.55 -7.90 5.39
C LYS A 171 1.55 -7.14 6.28
N ALA A 172 1.11 -6.04 6.87
CA ALA A 172 1.85 -5.27 7.87
C ALA A 172 0.89 -4.86 8.99
N ASP A 173 1.34 -4.93 10.23
CA ASP A 173 0.55 -4.48 11.37
C ASP A 173 0.62 -2.94 11.45
N ALA A 174 -0.53 -2.28 11.60
CA ALA A 174 -0.65 -0.83 11.66
C ALA A 174 -1.04 -0.45 13.10
N ILE A 175 -0.06 -0.04 13.90
CA ILE A 175 -0.19 0.15 15.35
C ILE A 175 0.06 1.63 15.69
N PRO A 176 -0.80 2.27 16.51
CA PRO A 176 -0.59 3.67 16.89
C PRO A 176 0.75 3.89 17.60
N GLY A 177 1.57 4.78 17.03
CA GLY A 177 2.89 5.15 17.56
C GLY A 177 4.03 4.18 17.18
N GLU A 178 3.76 3.17 16.35
CA GLU A 178 4.76 2.25 15.80
C GLU A 178 4.61 2.18 14.28
N TYR A 179 5.69 1.80 13.62
CA TYR A 179 5.74 1.61 12.17
C TYR A 179 6.18 0.18 11.89
N ASP A 180 5.45 -0.51 11.01
CA ASP A 180 5.80 -1.83 10.48
C ASP A 180 6.10 -1.71 8.99
N GLU A 181 7.24 -2.24 8.58
CA GLU A 181 7.75 -2.10 7.22
C GLU A 181 7.56 -3.38 6.44
N THR A 182 7.18 -3.23 5.17
CA THR A 182 6.95 -4.37 4.29
C THR A 182 7.10 -3.93 2.83
N TRP A 183 7.16 -4.86 1.89
CA TRP A 183 7.28 -4.51 0.47
C TRP A 183 6.40 -5.39 -0.42
N PHE A 184 6.14 -4.97 -1.64
CA PHE A 184 5.62 -5.88 -2.66
C PHE A 184 6.04 -5.37 -4.04
N GLN A 185 5.77 -6.17 -5.06
CA GLN A 185 6.01 -5.82 -6.44
C GLN A 185 4.94 -6.52 -7.25
N ALA A 186 4.04 -5.74 -7.84
CA ALA A 186 3.05 -6.27 -8.76
C ALA A 186 3.75 -6.63 -10.08
N ASP A 187 3.37 -7.75 -10.68
CA ASP A 187 3.95 -8.16 -11.97
C ASP A 187 3.51 -7.20 -13.08
N GLU A 188 4.34 -7.02 -14.11
CA GLU A 188 3.97 -6.23 -15.31
C GLU A 188 2.65 -6.72 -15.94
N SER A 189 2.37 -8.03 -15.85
CA SER A 189 1.11 -8.61 -16.36
C SER A 189 -0.14 -8.21 -15.56
N GLU A 190 0.04 -7.59 -14.40
CA GLU A 190 -1.03 -7.07 -13.54
C GLU A 190 -1.36 -5.60 -13.83
N ALA A 191 -0.67 -4.95 -14.76
CA ALA A 191 -0.99 -3.58 -15.19
C ALA A 191 -2.47 -3.44 -15.60
N GLY A 192 -3.10 -2.35 -15.14
CA GLY A 192 -4.51 -2.05 -15.34
C GLY A 192 -5.48 -2.82 -14.43
N GLN A 193 -4.99 -3.71 -13.57
CA GLN A 193 -5.82 -4.45 -12.63
C GLN A 193 -6.08 -3.66 -11.33
N GLN A 194 -7.18 -4.01 -10.66
CA GLN A 194 -7.49 -3.51 -9.32
C GLN A 194 -7.64 -4.69 -8.36
N GLN A 195 -6.97 -4.59 -7.22
CA GLN A 195 -6.98 -5.58 -6.15
C GLN A 195 -7.52 -4.97 -4.86
N GLU A 196 -7.99 -5.83 -3.95
CA GLU A 196 -8.66 -5.37 -2.73
C GLU A 196 -7.66 -5.28 -1.56
N ILE A 197 -7.57 -4.10 -0.94
CA ILE A 197 -6.85 -3.89 0.32
C ILE A 197 -7.82 -4.16 1.47
N LYS A 198 -7.35 -4.84 2.52
CA LYS A 198 -8.17 -5.26 3.66
C LYS A 198 -7.50 -4.97 5.00
N CYS A 199 -8.32 -4.80 6.02
CA CYS A 199 -7.89 -4.93 7.40
C CYS A 199 -7.95 -6.39 7.85
N PHE A 200 -6.85 -6.90 8.40
CA PHE A 200 -6.72 -8.28 8.91
C PHE A 200 -6.75 -8.39 10.44
N GLU A 201 -6.90 -7.27 11.15
CA GLU A 201 -7.02 -7.20 12.60
C GLU A 201 -8.37 -6.59 12.99
N LEU A 202 -9.04 -7.13 14.00
CA LEU A 202 -10.39 -6.68 14.37
C LEU A 202 -10.34 -5.26 14.97
N CYS A 203 -10.57 -4.25 14.13
CA CYS A 203 -10.44 -2.84 14.49
C CYS A 203 -11.73 -2.14 14.94
N GLY A 204 -12.90 -2.79 14.84
CA GLY A 204 -14.16 -2.21 15.32
C GLY A 204 -15.40 -2.68 14.57
N GLU A 205 -16.50 -1.94 14.72
CA GLU A 205 -17.83 -2.30 14.18
C GLU A 205 -17.84 -2.43 12.65
N TYR A 206 -17.10 -1.57 11.94
CA TYR A 206 -17.04 -1.57 10.48
C TYR A 206 -15.78 -2.26 9.93
N HIS A 207 -15.12 -3.11 10.73
CA HIS A 207 -13.91 -3.84 10.34
C HIS A 207 -14.06 -4.58 8.99
N THR A 208 -15.18 -5.27 8.76
CA THR A 208 -15.41 -6.03 7.51
C THR A 208 -15.60 -5.15 6.28
N SER A 209 -15.93 -3.87 6.48
CA SER A 209 -16.10 -2.86 5.44
C SER A 209 -14.86 -2.00 5.23
N MET A 210 -13.86 -2.11 6.11
CA MET A 210 -12.59 -1.39 5.99
C MET A 210 -11.77 -1.99 4.84
N LYS A 211 -12.02 -1.43 3.65
CA LYS A 211 -11.46 -1.88 2.39
C LYS A 211 -10.83 -0.69 1.66
N GLY A 212 -9.77 -0.96 0.93
CA GLY A 212 -9.22 -0.05 -0.06
C GLY A 212 -9.03 -0.75 -1.40
N THR A 213 -8.51 -0.01 -2.36
CA THR A 213 -8.21 -0.50 -3.70
C THR A 213 -6.73 -0.31 -3.96
N LEU A 214 -6.03 -1.39 -4.35
CA LEU A 214 -4.74 -1.29 -5.01
C LEU A 214 -5.02 -1.17 -6.51
N GLN A 215 -4.69 -0.03 -7.11
CA GLN A 215 -4.75 0.20 -8.54
C GLN A 215 -3.34 0.05 -9.12
N ILE A 216 -3.13 -1.00 -9.90
CA ILE A 216 -1.85 -1.29 -10.54
C ILE A 216 -1.87 -0.63 -11.91
N MET A 217 -0.94 0.29 -12.16
CA MET A 217 -0.89 1.11 -13.36
C MET A 217 0.30 0.69 -14.22
N ASP A 218 0.20 0.90 -15.54
CA ASP A 218 1.40 0.93 -16.37
C ASP A 218 2.34 2.04 -15.85
N ALA A 219 3.65 1.82 -15.85
CA ALA A 219 4.62 2.76 -15.27
C ALA A 219 4.50 4.17 -15.87
N ASP A 220 4.41 4.27 -17.20
CA ASP A 220 4.23 5.56 -17.90
C ASP A 220 2.91 6.27 -17.51
N GLU A 221 1.84 5.51 -17.20
CA GLU A 221 0.57 6.09 -16.75
C GLU A 221 0.63 6.55 -15.29
N PHE A 222 1.39 5.84 -14.46
CA PHE A 222 1.63 6.21 -13.07
C PHE A 222 2.41 7.53 -12.98
N ASP A 223 3.48 7.67 -13.76
CA ASP A 223 4.28 8.91 -13.83
C ASP A 223 3.41 10.11 -14.24
N GLN A 224 2.63 9.94 -15.31
CA GLN A 224 1.68 10.99 -15.76
C GLN A 224 0.63 11.33 -14.70
N TRP A 225 0.16 10.33 -13.95
CA TRP A 225 -0.78 10.56 -12.86
C TRP A 225 -0.13 11.36 -11.72
N MET A 226 1.12 11.04 -11.38
CA MET A 226 1.91 11.73 -10.36
C MET A 226 2.17 13.18 -10.73
N ASP A 227 2.66 13.45 -11.95
CA ASP A 227 2.89 14.80 -12.46
C ASP A 227 1.61 15.64 -12.41
N LYS A 228 0.48 15.03 -12.78
CA LYS A 228 -0.83 15.70 -12.75
C LYS A 228 -1.29 16.01 -11.32
N GLN A 229 -0.94 15.17 -10.34
CA GLN A 229 -1.25 15.48 -8.95
C GLN A 229 -0.44 16.69 -8.45
N LEU A 230 0.69 17.01 -9.08
CA LEU A 230 1.54 18.16 -8.78
C LEU A 230 1.20 19.39 -9.63
N THR A 231 -0.08 19.59 -9.94
CA THR A 231 -0.56 20.76 -10.71
C THR A 231 -1.47 21.63 -9.86
N MET A 232 -1.26 22.95 -9.92
CA MET A 232 -2.11 23.95 -9.29
C MET A 232 -2.72 24.88 -10.34
N ALA A 233 -4.02 25.10 -10.25
CA ALA A 233 -4.71 26.12 -11.04
C ALA A 233 -5.19 27.25 -10.13
N PHE A 234 -4.87 28.48 -10.49
CA PHE A 234 -5.33 29.67 -9.76
C PHE A 234 -6.16 30.56 -10.67
N THR A 235 -7.37 30.86 -10.22
CA THR A 235 -8.28 31.80 -10.85
C THR A 235 -8.35 33.08 -10.01
N ILE A 236 -8.21 34.24 -10.65
CA ILE A 236 -8.38 35.54 -9.98
C ILE A 236 -9.65 36.24 -10.48
N GLU A 237 -10.55 36.57 -9.56
CA GLU A 237 -11.83 37.24 -9.84
C GLU A 237 -12.01 38.49 -8.97
N ASP A 238 -12.86 39.42 -9.42
CA ASP A 238 -13.29 40.56 -8.62
C ASP A 238 -14.50 40.20 -7.73
N GLN A 239 -14.90 41.12 -6.86
CA GLN A 239 -16.10 41.00 -6.01
C GLN A 239 -17.42 40.73 -6.77
N ASN A 240 -17.45 40.87 -8.10
CA ASN A 240 -18.61 40.59 -8.96
C ASN A 240 -18.48 39.25 -9.72
N GLY A 241 -17.42 38.48 -9.49
CA GLY A 241 -17.11 37.23 -10.20
C GLY A 241 -16.60 37.44 -11.63
N SER A 242 -16.07 38.62 -11.95
CA SER A 242 -15.43 38.92 -13.23
C SER A 242 -13.94 38.63 -13.15
N ARG A 243 -13.37 38.04 -14.20
CA ARG A 243 -11.93 37.71 -14.25
C ARG A 243 -11.07 38.98 -14.19
N VAL A 244 -10.13 39.01 -13.26
CA VAL A 244 -9.11 40.06 -13.19
C VAL A 244 -7.90 39.60 -13.98
N THR A 245 -7.47 40.40 -14.95
CA THR A 245 -6.43 40.04 -15.94
C THR A 245 -5.21 40.93 -15.89
N GLU A 246 -5.21 41.97 -15.04
CA GLU A 246 -4.14 42.96 -14.93
C GLU A 246 -4.07 43.45 -13.48
N GLY A 247 -2.94 44.07 -13.09
CA GLY A 247 -2.86 44.83 -11.84
C GLY A 247 -2.49 44.03 -10.59
N TYR A 248 -1.98 42.80 -10.72
CA TYR A 248 -1.51 41.99 -9.59
C TYR A 248 -0.30 41.10 -9.95
N GLU A 249 0.38 40.63 -8.92
CA GLU A 249 1.44 39.61 -8.96
C GLU A 249 1.09 38.53 -7.93
N LEU A 250 1.10 37.27 -8.35
CA LEU A 250 0.86 36.10 -7.50
C LEU A 250 2.21 35.46 -7.16
N THR A 251 2.45 35.26 -5.87
CA THR A 251 3.63 34.54 -5.36
C THR A 251 3.19 33.27 -4.64
N LEU A 252 3.89 32.17 -4.90
CA LEU A 252 3.72 30.88 -4.23
C LEU A 252 5.03 30.52 -3.53
N GLU A 253 4.97 30.20 -2.25
CA GLU A 253 6.11 29.76 -1.47
C GLU A 253 5.78 28.43 -0.78
N SER A 254 6.56 27.39 -1.09
CA SER A 254 6.47 26.10 -0.39
C SER A 254 7.01 26.25 1.03
N GLN A 255 6.30 25.71 2.02
CA GLN A 255 6.80 25.65 3.40
C GLN A 255 7.69 24.43 3.66
N GLU A 256 7.70 23.46 2.74
CA GLU A 256 8.43 22.20 2.88
C GLU A 256 9.65 22.09 1.96
N SER A 257 9.66 22.86 0.85
CA SER A 257 10.75 22.87 -0.13
C SER A 257 11.29 24.29 -0.36
N ASN A 258 12.34 24.43 -1.17
CA ASN A 258 12.85 25.75 -1.58
C ASN A 258 12.12 26.31 -2.82
N PHE A 259 10.93 25.79 -3.14
CA PHE A 259 10.15 26.28 -4.26
C PHE A 259 9.58 27.66 -3.95
N GLU A 260 9.86 28.61 -4.84
CA GLU A 260 9.28 29.95 -4.86
C GLU A 260 8.95 30.29 -6.32
N GLY A 261 7.68 30.58 -6.59
CA GLY A 261 7.19 30.97 -7.90
C GLY A 261 6.55 32.34 -7.84
N SER A 262 6.78 33.18 -8.83
CA SER A 262 6.19 34.52 -8.94
C SER A 262 5.65 34.70 -10.35
N TYR A 263 4.40 35.13 -10.46
CA TYR A 263 3.63 35.16 -11.69
C TYR A 263 2.93 36.49 -11.84
N THR A 264 3.19 37.18 -12.94
CA THR A 264 2.53 38.46 -13.24
C THR A 264 1.21 38.23 -13.97
N ALA A 265 0.26 39.15 -13.85
CA ALA A 265 -1.08 39.00 -14.43
C ALA A 265 -1.10 38.73 -15.95
N ASP A 266 -0.06 39.12 -16.71
CA ASP A 266 0.06 38.83 -18.14
C ASP A 266 0.38 37.36 -18.47
N GLU A 267 0.81 36.58 -17.49
CA GLU A 267 1.01 35.13 -17.62
C GLU A 267 -0.29 34.33 -17.46
N PHE A 268 -1.36 34.96 -16.96
CA PHE A 268 -2.66 34.34 -16.77
C PHE A 268 -3.46 34.36 -18.09
N ASP A 269 -3.97 33.21 -18.51
CA ASP A 269 -4.93 33.11 -19.61
C ASP A 269 -6.35 33.40 -19.10
N ASN A 270 -6.87 34.58 -19.44
CA ASN A 270 -8.20 35.04 -19.01
C ASN A 270 -8.39 34.95 -17.49
N GLY A 271 -7.38 35.37 -16.72
CA GLY A 271 -7.39 35.40 -15.26
C GLY A 271 -7.20 34.02 -14.61
N THR A 272 -6.69 33.03 -15.35
CA THR A 272 -6.34 31.70 -14.84
C THR A 272 -4.90 31.36 -15.19
N ILE A 273 -4.15 30.80 -14.24
CA ILE A 273 -2.83 30.23 -14.50
C ILE A 273 -2.81 28.76 -14.05
N GLU A 274 -2.06 27.93 -14.77
CA GLU A 274 -1.75 26.57 -14.39
C GLU A 274 -0.24 26.48 -14.10
N VAL A 275 0.11 26.05 -12.89
CA VAL A 275 1.48 25.84 -12.43
C VAL A 275 1.71 24.34 -12.33
N SER A 276 2.70 23.84 -13.07
CA SER A 276 3.02 22.40 -13.18
C SER A 276 4.48 22.03 -12.85
N ASP A 277 5.35 23.01 -12.58
CA ASP A 277 6.74 22.79 -12.21
C ASP A 277 6.92 22.49 -10.69
N ILE A 278 5.92 21.85 -10.08
CA ILE A 278 5.93 21.49 -8.65
C ILE A 278 6.48 20.08 -8.50
N GLU A 279 7.46 19.89 -7.62
CA GLU A 279 8.08 18.57 -7.35
C GLU A 279 7.59 17.95 -6.03
N GLN A 280 7.10 18.77 -5.09
CA GLN A 280 6.75 18.36 -3.73
C GLN A 280 5.39 18.97 -3.34
N ALA A 281 4.44 18.13 -2.96
CA ALA A 281 3.18 18.55 -2.34
C ALA A 281 3.41 18.93 -0.86
N GLY A 282 2.45 19.56 -0.21
CA GLY A 282 2.55 20.06 1.17
C GLY A 282 1.95 21.45 1.35
N GLU A 283 2.32 22.15 2.41
CA GLU A 283 1.81 23.49 2.70
C GLU A 283 2.44 24.57 1.80
N TYR A 284 1.58 25.41 1.20
CA TYR A 284 1.98 26.55 0.37
C TYR A 284 1.34 27.83 0.90
N ASN A 285 2.14 28.89 0.96
CA ASN A 285 1.64 30.25 1.12
C ASN A 285 1.40 30.85 -0.27
N VAL A 286 0.25 31.48 -0.45
CA VAL A 286 -0.05 32.28 -1.62
C VAL A 286 -0.20 33.74 -1.22
N THR A 287 0.43 34.62 -1.98
CA THR A 287 0.31 36.05 -1.80
C THR A 287 -0.02 36.69 -3.14
N ILE A 288 -1.12 37.45 -3.19
CA ILE A 288 -1.50 38.22 -4.36
C ILE A 288 -1.31 39.69 -4.01
N GLU A 289 -0.25 40.29 -4.56
CA GLU A 289 0.08 41.70 -4.35
C GLU A 289 -0.44 42.55 -5.51
N PRO A 290 -1.32 43.53 -5.26
CA PRO A 290 -1.77 44.48 -6.26
C PRO A 290 -0.62 45.41 -6.68
N THR A 291 -0.40 45.56 -7.98
CA THR A 291 0.74 46.35 -8.52
C THR A 291 0.40 47.81 -8.78
N ASP A 292 -0.89 48.13 -8.88
CA ASP A 292 -1.39 49.48 -9.19
C ASP A 292 -2.23 50.10 -8.06
N GLY A 293 -2.39 49.40 -6.95
CA GLY A 293 -3.12 49.86 -5.75
C GLY A 293 -4.65 49.86 -5.89
N GLN A 294 -5.20 49.30 -6.97
CA GLN A 294 -6.66 49.19 -7.16
C GLN A 294 -7.31 48.21 -6.19
N PHE A 295 -6.58 47.18 -5.79
CA PHE A 295 -7.07 46.10 -4.94
C PHE A 295 -6.36 46.07 -3.57
N GLU A 296 -6.95 45.38 -2.61
CA GLU A 296 -6.30 45.00 -1.36
C GLU A 296 -5.49 43.70 -1.57
N PRO A 297 -4.34 43.53 -0.89
CA PRO A 297 -3.55 42.31 -0.98
C PRO A 297 -4.27 41.11 -0.34
N VAL A 298 -4.02 39.93 -0.90
CA VAL A 298 -4.53 38.66 -0.38
C VAL A 298 -3.35 37.80 0.07
N GLU A 299 -3.41 37.32 1.31
CA GLU A 299 -2.49 36.33 1.85
C GLU A 299 -3.33 35.13 2.31
N ASP A 300 -2.98 33.94 1.84
CA ASP A 300 -3.65 32.70 2.22
C ASP A 300 -2.66 31.54 2.28
N GLN A 301 -3.07 30.44 2.90
CA GLN A 301 -2.29 29.22 3.02
C GLN A 301 -3.16 28.01 2.74
N PHE A 302 -2.66 27.08 1.92
CA PHE A 302 -3.35 25.83 1.60
C PHE A 302 -2.39 24.64 1.65
N ASP A 303 -2.94 23.45 1.91
CA ASP A 303 -2.20 22.18 1.90
C ASP A 303 -2.49 21.44 0.58
N MET A 304 -1.46 21.38 -0.27
CA MET A 304 -1.49 20.61 -1.51
C MET A 304 -1.26 19.14 -1.19
N THR A 305 -2.30 18.32 -1.36
CA THR A 305 -2.18 16.85 -1.22
C THR A 305 -2.43 16.12 -2.55
N GLY A 306 -2.64 16.87 -3.62
CA GLY A 306 -2.94 16.45 -4.97
C GLY A 306 -3.23 17.67 -5.84
N GLN A 307 -3.96 17.50 -6.94
CA GLN A 307 -4.29 18.62 -7.84
C GLN A 307 -5.09 19.71 -7.10
N VAL A 308 -4.67 20.97 -7.27
CA VAL A 308 -5.30 22.16 -6.66
C VAL A 308 -6.00 22.99 -7.74
N ASP A 309 -7.20 23.49 -7.43
CA ASP A 309 -7.95 24.43 -8.26
C ASP A 309 -8.60 25.45 -7.32
N GLU A 310 -7.98 26.62 -7.21
CA GLU A 310 -8.36 27.67 -6.26
C GLU A 310 -8.82 28.93 -6.99
N THR A 311 -9.76 29.64 -6.35
CA THR A 311 -10.27 30.92 -6.84
C THR A 311 -10.11 31.98 -5.76
N TYR A 312 -9.33 33.02 -6.07
CA TYR A 312 -9.11 34.16 -5.18
C TYR A 312 -9.89 35.38 -5.66
N THR A 313 -10.55 36.06 -4.71
CA THR A 313 -11.32 37.27 -4.98
C THR A 313 -10.54 38.50 -4.55
N LEU A 314 -10.34 39.45 -5.46
CA LEU A 314 -9.73 40.74 -5.17
C LEU A 314 -10.79 41.78 -4.83
N GLU A 315 -10.68 42.37 -3.63
CA GLU A 315 -11.52 43.47 -3.19
C GLU A 315 -10.93 44.82 -3.62
N MET A 316 -11.76 45.70 -4.18
CA MET A 316 -11.32 47.05 -4.55
C MET A 316 -11.01 47.90 -3.32
N ASN A 317 -9.94 48.67 -3.39
CA ASN A 317 -9.55 49.58 -2.32
C ASN A 317 -10.65 50.64 -2.08
N THR A 318 -11.01 50.83 -0.81
CA THR A 318 -12.08 51.76 -0.38
C THR A 318 -11.89 53.21 -0.84
N THR A 319 -10.66 53.61 -1.19
CA THR A 319 -10.34 54.94 -1.71
C THR A 319 -10.84 55.14 -3.16
N GLU A 320 -10.76 54.11 -4.00
CA GLU A 320 -11.22 54.16 -5.41
C GLU A 320 -12.72 53.92 -5.58
N ARG A 321 -13.35 53.21 -4.64
CA ARG A 321 -14.82 53.02 -4.63
C ARG A 321 -15.58 54.35 -4.72
N THR A 322 -15.03 55.42 -4.15
CA THR A 322 -15.65 56.76 -4.18
C THR A 322 -15.46 57.52 -5.49
N ALA A 323 -14.46 57.17 -6.31
CA ALA A 323 -14.25 57.78 -7.62
C ALA A 323 -15.28 57.26 -8.62
N ASN A 324 -15.56 55.95 -8.61
CA ASN A 324 -16.48 55.31 -9.55
C ASN A 324 -17.97 55.59 -9.22
N GLU A 325 -18.32 55.86 -7.94
CA GLU A 325 -19.66 56.35 -7.58
C GLU A 325 -19.87 57.82 -7.98
N SER A 326 -18.80 58.60 -8.20
CA SER A 326 -18.91 60.02 -8.56
C SER A 326 -19.21 60.28 -10.05
N GLU A 327 -18.96 59.30 -10.93
CA GLU A 327 -19.22 59.43 -12.37
C GLU A 327 -20.66 59.10 -12.79
N THR A 328 -21.51 58.62 -11.88
CA THR A 328 -22.93 58.34 -12.17
C THR A 328 -23.90 59.45 -11.76
N ASN A 329 -23.41 60.61 -11.29
CA ASN A 329 -24.24 61.73 -10.89
C ASN A 329 -23.93 63.03 -11.66
N ASP A 330 -23.92 62.97 -12.99
CA ASP A 330 -24.19 64.15 -13.83
C ASP A 330 -25.45 63.89 -14.67
N GLY A 331 -26.59 64.43 -14.21
CA GLY A 331 -27.88 64.10 -14.79
C GLY A 331 -29.08 64.90 -14.33
N GLY A 332 -28.93 66.21 -14.13
CA GLY A 332 -30.02 67.17 -14.42
C GLY A 332 -30.86 67.69 -13.25
N SER A 333 -30.59 68.94 -12.87
CA SER A 333 -31.61 69.85 -12.33
C SER A 333 -31.89 70.96 -13.34
N ALA A 334 -33.11 70.99 -13.89
CA ALA A 334 -33.93 72.16 -14.20
C ALA A 334 -35.22 71.72 -14.92
#